data_AF-A0A840I5Y7-F1
#
_entry.id   AF-A0A840I5Y7-F1
#
_cell.length_a   1.000
_cell.length_b   1.000
_cell.length_c   1.000
_cell.angle_alpha   90.00
_cell.angle_beta   90.00
_cell.angle_gamma   90.00
#
_symmetry.space_group_name_H-M   'P 1'
#
loop_
_entity.id
_entity.type
_entity.pdbx_description
1 polymer ?
#
loop_
_entity_poly.entity_id
_entity_poly.type
_entity_poly.pdbx_seq_one_letter_code
_entity_poly.pdbx_strand_id
1 'polypeptide(L)'
;MRGLVADWPIVAAGRRSPAALCSYIRGFDRGQPVSTAFGPPSLNGRLFYNDDVSGLNFRSNKAKLSASLDYLIEHQDDDDASALAVQSVPTRGALPGFEEANPNPILGGVEPRVWIGNKVIIAPHYDPSENIACVVAGRRRFTLFPPEQIANLYIGPFELTPAGATISMVSLEDPDLERYPRFAEAMKAAVVADLEPGDAIYVPYMWWHHVRSLGNVNVLVNYWWSDHDKARGEPRDALLHAMLAIKALPPRQRAAWRAHFDHYVFQTTGDPGAHLPEERRGIIGTLTNDAIRSIKGALATKMTRG
;
A
#
# COMPACT_ATOMS: atom_id res chain seq x y z
N MET A 1 6.62 -11.70 12.77
CA MET A 1 6.61 -11.53 14.23
C MET A 1 5.44 -12.33 14.77
N ARG A 2 5.70 -13.49 15.39
CA ARG A 2 4.63 -14.38 15.87
C ARG A 2 4.02 -13.83 17.16
N GLY A 3 2.69 -13.81 17.25
CA GLY A 3 1.96 -13.44 18.46
C GLY A 3 2.17 -12.00 18.96
N LEU A 4 2.71 -11.09 18.14
CA LEU A 4 3.03 -9.71 18.55
C LEU A 4 1.85 -9.01 19.24
N VAL A 5 0.64 -9.25 18.75
CA VAL A 5 -0.59 -8.62 19.26
C VAL A 5 -1.60 -9.64 19.78
N ALA A 6 -1.14 -10.83 20.17
CA ALA A 6 -2.01 -11.93 20.59
C ALA A 6 -2.91 -11.60 21.78
N ASP A 7 -2.48 -10.68 22.64
CA ASP A 7 -3.18 -10.25 23.86
C ASP A 7 -4.15 -9.10 23.63
N TRP A 8 -4.25 -8.58 22.40
CA TRP A 8 -5.20 -7.51 22.09
C TRP A 8 -6.65 -7.96 22.30
N PRO A 9 -7.51 -7.13 22.92
CA PRO A 9 -8.93 -7.45 23.11
C PRO A 9 -9.67 -7.76 21.81
N ILE A 10 -9.33 -7.10 20.69
CA ILE A 10 -9.92 -7.43 19.38
C ILE A 10 -9.55 -8.84 18.91
N VAL A 11 -8.34 -9.31 19.18
CA VAL A 11 -7.90 -10.66 18.84
C VAL A 11 -8.66 -11.69 19.67
N ALA A 12 -8.80 -11.42 20.97
CA ALA A 12 -9.63 -12.25 21.86
C ALA A 12 -11.09 -12.29 21.37
N ALA A 13 -11.67 -11.17 20.96
CA ALA A 13 -13.02 -11.11 20.39
C ALA A 13 -13.14 -11.92 19.09
N GLY A 14 -12.17 -11.79 18.18
CA GLY A 14 -12.08 -12.54 16.92
C GLY A 14 -11.98 -14.05 17.11
N ARG A 15 -11.25 -14.51 18.14
CA ARG A 15 -11.15 -15.93 18.49
C ARG A 15 -12.44 -16.51 19.06
N ARG A 16 -13.31 -15.70 19.67
CA ARG A 16 -14.61 -16.17 20.18
C ARG A 16 -15.60 -16.43 19.06
N SER A 17 -15.83 -15.45 18.18
CA SER A 17 -16.70 -15.58 17.01
C SER A 17 -16.64 -14.33 16.12
N PRO A 18 -17.05 -14.42 14.84
CA PRO A 18 -17.27 -13.25 13.99
C PRO A 18 -18.23 -12.22 14.62
N ALA A 19 -19.30 -12.67 15.26
CA ALA A 19 -20.25 -11.80 15.96
C ALA A 19 -19.60 -11.00 17.11
N ALA A 20 -18.78 -11.65 17.92
CA ALA A 20 -18.02 -11.00 18.98
C ALA A 20 -17.05 -9.94 18.44
N LEU A 21 -16.36 -10.24 17.34
CA LEU A 21 -15.46 -9.32 16.65
C LEU A 21 -16.19 -8.09 16.11
N CYS A 22 -17.26 -8.30 15.36
CA CYS A 22 -18.05 -7.21 14.79
C CYS A 22 -18.68 -6.34 15.89
N SER A 23 -19.16 -6.95 16.97
CA SER A 23 -19.66 -6.22 18.15
C SER A 23 -18.56 -5.37 18.80
N TYR A 24 -17.35 -5.92 18.95
CA TYR A 24 -16.19 -5.18 19.49
C TYR A 24 -15.88 -3.94 18.63
N ILE A 25 -15.81 -4.09 17.30
CA ILE A 25 -15.53 -2.97 16.38
C ILE A 25 -16.63 -1.91 16.44
N ARG A 26 -17.91 -2.32 16.51
CA ARG A 26 -19.05 -1.39 16.63
C ARG A 26 -18.98 -0.52 17.89
N GLY A 27 -18.36 -1.01 18.97
CA GLY A 27 -18.15 -0.22 20.18
C GLY A 27 -17.36 1.07 19.97
N PHE A 28 -16.55 1.15 18.90
CA PHE A 28 -15.76 2.32 18.54
C PHE A 28 -16.34 3.10 17.35
N ASP A 29 -17.27 2.53 16.59
CA ASP A 29 -17.78 3.15 15.35
C ASP A 29 -18.56 4.44 15.61
N ARG A 30 -18.06 5.58 15.08
CA ARG A 30 -18.77 6.87 15.13
C ARG A 30 -19.80 7.06 14.00
N GLY A 31 -19.98 6.07 13.14
CA GLY A 31 -20.89 6.11 11.99
C GLY A 31 -20.35 6.93 10.81
N GLN A 32 -19.05 7.21 10.77
CA GLN A 32 -18.44 7.90 9.63
C GLN A 32 -18.44 7.00 8.39
N PRO A 33 -18.73 7.54 7.18
CA PRO A 33 -18.63 6.74 5.95
C PRO A 33 -17.18 6.31 5.66
N VAL A 34 -16.98 5.01 5.49
CA VAL A 34 -15.68 4.38 5.18
C VAL A 34 -15.62 3.96 3.71
N SER A 35 -14.42 3.84 3.16
CA SER A 35 -14.24 3.33 1.79
C SER A 35 -14.48 1.83 1.77
N THR A 36 -15.44 1.36 0.97
CA THR A 36 -15.79 -0.05 0.85
C THR A 36 -15.81 -0.45 -0.61
N ALA A 37 -15.03 -1.48 -0.94
CA ALA A 37 -15.03 -2.16 -2.22
C ALA A 37 -15.99 -3.36 -2.19
N PHE A 38 -16.75 -3.53 -3.26
CA PHE A 38 -17.69 -4.64 -3.46
C PHE A 38 -17.55 -5.23 -4.85
N GLY A 39 -17.46 -6.56 -4.95
CA GLY A 39 -17.33 -7.28 -6.21
C GLY A 39 -18.17 -8.55 -6.24
N PRO A 40 -18.71 -8.95 -7.41
CA PRO A 40 -19.54 -10.14 -7.52
C PRO A 40 -18.77 -11.43 -7.19
N PRO A 41 -19.45 -12.54 -6.84
CA PRO A 41 -18.82 -13.82 -6.54
C PRO A 41 -17.91 -14.33 -7.68
N SER A 42 -18.27 -14.02 -8.94
CA SER A 42 -17.49 -14.40 -10.13
C SER A 42 -16.06 -13.87 -10.16
N LEU A 43 -15.71 -12.90 -9.31
CA LEU A 43 -14.33 -12.42 -9.17
C LEU A 43 -13.43 -13.36 -8.38
N ASN A 44 -14.00 -14.36 -7.67
CA ASN A 44 -13.27 -15.23 -6.74
C ASN A 44 -12.40 -14.42 -5.75
N GLY A 45 -12.94 -13.30 -5.26
CA GLY A 45 -12.26 -12.38 -4.34
C GLY A 45 -11.21 -11.47 -4.96
N ARG A 46 -10.87 -11.60 -6.26
CA ARG A 46 -9.81 -10.83 -6.92
C ARG A 46 -10.30 -9.45 -7.34
N LEU A 47 -10.08 -8.45 -6.48
CA LEU A 47 -10.36 -7.04 -6.77
C LEU A 47 -9.31 -6.50 -7.75
N PHE A 48 -9.69 -6.33 -9.02
CA PHE A 48 -8.76 -6.14 -10.14
C PHE A 48 -9.38 -5.30 -11.27
N TYR A 49 -8.75 -5.32 -12.44
CA TYR A 49 -9.27 -4.77 -13.69
C TYR A 49 -10.31 -5.71 -14.32
N ASN A 50 -11.17 -5.16 -15.19
CA ASN A 50 -11.88 -5.97 -16.18
C ASN A 50 -10.92 -6.46 -17.29
N ASP A 51 -11.38 -7.40 -18.12
CA ASP A 51 -10.51 -8.13 -19.06
C ASP A 51 -9.79 -7.24 -20.08
N ASP A 52 -10.43 -6.16 -20.52
CA ASP A 52 -9.88 -5.18 -21.46
C ASP A 52 -9.14 -4.01 -20.78
N VAL A 53 -9.07 -4.01 -19.45
CA VAL A 53 -8.40 -3.00 -18.63
C VAL A 53 -8.98 -1.59 -18.82
N SER A 54 -10.21 -1.48 -19.31
CA SER A 54 -10.93 -0.19 -19.43
C SER A 54 -11.46 0.32 -18.08
N GLY A 55 -11.56 -0.56 -17.08
CA GLY A 55 -12.10 -0.26 -15.76
C GLY A 55 -11.73 -1.29 -14.71
N LEU A 56 -12.39 -1.18 -13.56
CA LEU A 56 -12.25 -2.12 -12.44
C LEU A 56 -13.37 -3.16 -12.49
N ASN A 57 -13.08 -4.38 -12.07
CA ASN A 57 -14.06 -5.47 -11.99
C ASN A 57 -14.96 -5.39 -10.73
N PHE A 58 -14.71 -4.40 -9.87
CA PHE A 58 -15.41 -4.14 -8.62
C PHE A 58 -15.81 -2.66 -8.52
N ARG A 59 -16.71 -2.35 -7.59
CA ARG A 59 -17.13 -0.97 -7.28
C ARG A 59 -16.53 -0.56 -5.95
N SER A 60 -16.15 0.72 -5.83
CA SER A 60 -15.72 1.31 -4.55
C SER A 60 -16.57 2.54 -4.26
N ASN A 61 -17.15 2.60 -3.07
CA ASN A 61 -17.96 3.72 -2.63
C ASN A 61 -17.83 3.95 -1.12
N LYS A 62 -18.33 5.08 -0.65
CA LYS A 62 -18.47 5.33 0.78
C LYS A 62 -19.69 4.57 1.32
N ALA A 63 -19.52 3.85 2.41
CA ALA A 63 -20.58 3.09 3.08
C ALA A 63 -20.48 3.22 4.60
N LYS A 64 -21.56 2.92 5.32
CA LYS A 64 -21.51 2.80 6.79
C LYS A 64 -20.70 1.56 7.17
N LEU A 65 -19.81 1.70 8.14
CA LEU A 65 -19.03 0.58 8.65
C LEU A 65 -19.95 -0.52 9.22
N SER A 66 -20.96 -0.13 10.00
CA SER A 66 -21.98 -1.05 10.54
C SER A 66 -22.61 -1.96 9.47
N ALA A 67 -22.99 -1.41 8.31
CA ALA A 67 -23.58 -2.18 7.22
C ALA A 67 -22.60 -3.20 6.62
N SER A 68 -21.31 -2.86 6.57
CA SER A 68 -20.27 -3.80 6.12
C SER A 68 -20.08 -4.93 7.14
N LEU A 69 -20.18 -4.63 8.44
CA LEU A 69 -20.12 -5.63 9.50
C LEU A 69 -21.36 -6.53 9.52
N ASP A 70 -22.55 -5.98 9.26
CA ASP A 70 -23.80 -6.77 9.14
C ASP A 70 -23.69 -7.77 7.98
N TYR A 71 -23.23 -7.30 6.81
CA TYR A 71 -23.02 -8.15 5.64
C TYR A 71 -22.09 -9.34 5.93
N LEU A 72 -20.96 -9.08 6.60
CA LEU A 72 -19.98 -10.11 6.92
C LEU A 72 -20.50 -11.15 7.91
N ILE A 73 -21.41 -10.77 8.81
CA ILE A 73 -22.06 -11.70 9.74
C ILE A 73 -23.10 -12.54 9.00
N GLU A 74 -23.92 -11.91 8.16
CA GLU A 74 -24.96 -12.59 7.40
C GLU A 74 -24.38 -13.65 6.45
N HIS A 75 -23.22 -13.37 5.84
CA HIS A 75 -22.57 -14.23 4.85
C HIS A 75 -21.34 -14.96 5.41
N GLN A 76 -21.24 -15.13 6.74
CA GLN A 76 -20.05 -15.73 7.37
C GLN A 76 -19.86 -17.21 7.01
N ASP A 77 -20.94 -17.89 6.63
CA ASP A 77 -20.96 -19.31 6.26
C ASP A 77 -21.06 -19.54 4.73
N ASP A 78 -21.08 -18.44 3.96
CA ASP A 78 -21.20 -18.48 2.51
C ASP A 78 -19.81 -18.50 1.85
N ASP A 79 -19.45 -19.62 1.24
CA ASP A 79 -18.15 -19.75 0.58
C ASP A 79 -18.03 -18.93 -0.71
N ASP A 80 -19.16 -18.66 -1.38
CA ASP A 80 -19.28 -17.89 -2.62
C ASP A 80 -19.91 -16.49 -2.39
N ALA A 81 -19.74 -15.92 -1.19
CA ALA A 81 -20.20 -14.57 -0.90
C ALA A 81 -19.57 -13.53 -1.85
N SER A 82 -20.28 -12.43 -2.08
CA SER A 82 -19.70 -11.32 -2.83
C SER A 82 -18.49 -10.75 -2.08
N ALA A 83 -17.44 -10.41 -2.81
CA ALA A 83 -16.23 -9.86 -2.23
C ALA A 83 -16.54 -8.51 -1.57
N LEU A 84 -16.21 -8.36 -0.30
CA LEU A 84 -16.34 -7.11 0.45
C LEU A 84 -14.99 -6.77 1.10
N ALA A 85 -14.51 -5.55 0.88
CA ALA A 85 -13.32 -5.02 1.52
C ALA A 85 -13.50 -3.56 1.94
N VAL A 86 -13.58 -3.32 3.25
CA VAL A 86 -13.41 -2.00 3.86
C VAL A 86 -11.92 -1.67 3.89
N GLN A 87 -11.56 -0.55 3.28
CA GLN A 87 -10.17 -0.19 2.99
C GLN A 87 -9.68 0.96 3.87
N SER A 88 -8.56 0.73 4.55
CA SER A 88 -7.73 1.76 5.20
C SER A 88 -8.49 2.73 6.12
N VAL A 89 -9.21 2.22 7.12
CA VAL A 89 -9.98 3.06 8.06
C VAL A 89 -9.06 3.67 9.12
N PRO A 90 -8.81 5.01 9.11
CA PRO A 90 -8.00 5.66 10.13
C PRO A 90 -8.73 5.67 11.48
N THR A 91 -8.10 5.15 12.53
CA THR A 91 -8.80 4.88 13.80
C THR A 91 -9.08 6.14 14.60
N ARG A 92 -8.20 7.16 14.62
CA ARG A 92 -8.40 8.34 15.49
C ARG A 92 -9.65 9.12 15.11
N GLY A 93 -9.97 9.16 13.82
CA GLY A 93 -11.19 9.79 13.31
C GLY A 93 -12.43 8.89 13.37
N ALA A 94 -12.31 7.66 12.87
CA ALA A 94 -13.47 6.79 12.64
C ALA A 94 -13.80 5.84 13.81
N LEU A 95 -12.79 5.46 14.60
CA LEU A 95 -12.85 4.46 15.67
C LEU A 95 -12.13 4.97 16.96
N PRO A 96 -12.53 6.12 17.55
CA PRO A 96 -11.87 6.69 18.72
C PRO A 96 -11.84 5.72 19.89
N GLY A 97 -10.71 5.61 20.59
CA GLY A 97 -10.53 4.64 21.68
C GLY A 97 -9.98 3.29 21.21
N PHE A 98 -9.98 3.01 19.90
CA PHE A 98 -9.50 1.73 19.36
C PHE A 98 -7.99 1.57 19.53
N GLU A 99 -7.21 2.63 19.27
CA GLU A 99 -5.75 2.64 19.41
C GLU A 99 -5.33 2.42 20.86
N GLU A 100 -6.03 3.05 21.80
CA GLU A 100 -5.80 2.93 23.23
C GLU A 100 -6.17 1.54 23.77
N ALA A 101 -7.24 0.94 23.24
CA ALA A 101 -7.67 -0.41 23.63
C ALA A 101 -6.80 -1.52 23.03
N ASN A 102 -6.07 -1.23 21.94
CA ASN A 102 -5.24 -2.18 21.21
C ASN A 102 -3.85 -1.56 20.91
N PRO A 103 -3.03 -1.27 21.94
CA PRO A 103 -1.78 -0.56 21.77
C PRO A 103 -0.73 -1.45 21.08
N ASN A 104 -0.04 -0.91 20.07
CA ASN A 104 1.08 -1.62 19.44
C ASN A 104 2.26 -1.69 20.41
N PRO A 105 2.84 -2.88 20.69
CA PRO A 105 3.89 -3.02 21.69
C PRO A 105 5.25 -2.45 21.27
N ILE A 106 5.46 -2.18 19.97
CA ILE A 106 6.76 -1.75 19.43
C ILE A 106 6.70 -0.43 18.65
N LEU A 107 5.50 0.07 18.32
CA LEU A 107 5.31 1.36 17.65
C LEU A 107 4.52 2.31 18.54
N GLY A 108 5.03 3.53 18.70
CA GLY A 108 4.35 4.64 19.39
C GLY A 108 4.05 5.80 18.44
N GLY A 109 2.90 6.47 18.64
CA GLY A 109 2.55 7.71 17.94
C GLY A 109 2.07 7.57 16.49
N VAL A 110 2.23 6.39 15.88
CA VAL A 110 1.75 6.09 14.52
C VAL A 110 0.28 5.66 14.58
N GLU A 111 -0.58 6.36 13.84
CA GLU A 111 -2.02 6.05 13.79
C GLU A 111 -2.27 4.68 13.11
N PRO A 112 -3.03 3.75 13.75
CA PRO A 112 -3.45 2.52 13.12
C PRO A 112 -4.52 2.72 12.05
N ARG A 113 -4.52 1.81 11.08
CA ARG A 113 -5.55 1.71 10.03
C ARG A 113 -6.15 0.32 10.02
N VAL A 114 -7.48 0.24 10.03
CA VAL A 114 -8.21 -1.02 10.05
C VAL A 114 -8.69 -1.39 8.64
N TRP A 115 -8.52 -2.67 8.29
CA TRP A 115 -9.00 -3.28 7.05
C TRP A 115 -9.90 -4.45 7.41
N ILE A 116 -11.08 -4.52 6.80
CA ILE A 116 -12.10 -5.50 7.16
C ILE A 116 -12.66 -6.09 5.88
N GLY A 117 -12.83 -7.40 5.81
CA GLY A 117 -13.41 -8.03 4.62
C GLY A 117 -13.49 -9.54 4.71
N ASN A 118 -14.05 -10.14 3.69
CA ASN A 118 -14.10 -11.60 3.53
C ASN A 118 -12.93 -12.10 2.66
N LYS A 119 -13.12 -13.18 1.92
CA LYS A 119 -12.12 -13.79 1.05
C LYS A 119 -11.81 -12.84 -0.12
N VAL A 120 -10.75 -12.06 0.02
CA VAL A 120 -10.28 -11.12 -1.00
C VAL A 120 -8.80 -11.34 -1.32
N ILE A 121 -8.45 -11.10 -2.58
CA ILE A 121 -7.11 -11.23 -3.14
C ILE A 121 -6.69 -9.85 -3.66
N ILE A 122 -5.59 -9.34 -3.11
CA ILE A 122 -4.97 -8.08 -3.52
C ILE A 122 -3.67 -8.40 -4.27
N ALA A 123 -3.61 -7.99 -5.54
CA ALA A 123 -2.44 -8.20 -6.39
C ALA A 123 -1.18 -7.51 -5.82
N PRO A 124 0.03 -7.97 -6.21
CA PRO A 124 1.28 -7.32 -5.79
C PRO A 124 1.25 -5.81 -6.06
N HIS A 125 1.47 -5.02 -5.02
CA HIS A 125 1.60 -3.56 -5.06
C HIS A 125 2.63 -3.12 -4.02
N TYR A 126 3.02 -1.86 -4.02
CA TYR A 126 3.90 -1.31 -2.99
C TYR A 126 3.30 -0.03 -2.42
N ASP A 127 3.72 0.29 -1.20
CA ASP A 127 3.45 1.57 -0.55
C ASP A 127 4.78 2.32 -0.33
N PRO A 128 4.84 3.65 -0.54
CA PRO A 128 5.98 4.47 -0.16
C PRO A 128 5.94 4.75 1.36
N SER A 129 5.85 3.70 2.17
CA SER A 129 5.81 3.76 3.63
C SER A 129 6.41 2.48 4.19
N GLU A 130 7.03 2.60 5.35
CA GLU A 130 7.25 1.45 6.22
C GLU A 130 5.90 0.96 6.74
N ASN A 131 5.76 -0.36 6.93
CA ASN A 131 4.48 -0.94 7.31
C ASN A 131 4.64 -2.10 8.30
N ILE A 132 3.92 -2.04 9.42
CA ILE A 132 3.66 -3.22 10.25
C ILE A 132 2.17 -3.55 10.13
N ALA A 133 1.88 -4.76 9.67
CA ALA A 133 0.53 -5.27 9.47
C ALA A 133 0.25 -6.43 10.43
N CYS A 134 -0.71 -6.22 11.32
CA CYS A 134 -1.14 -7.17 12.34
C CYS A 134 -2.45 -7.86 11.92
N VAL A 135 -2.44 -9.19 11.82
CA VAL A 135 -3.65 -9.98 11.59
C VAL A 135 -4.38 -10.15 12.91
N VAL A 136 -5.58 -9.59 13.03
CA VAL A 136 -6.34 -9.65 14.30
C VAL A 136 -7.56 -10.58 14.24
N ALA A 137 -8.03 -10.90 13.04
CA ALA A 137 -9.04 -11.92 12.80
C ALA A 137 -8.91 -12.52 11.40
N GLY A 138 -9.36 -13.77 11.24
CA GLY A 138 -9.16 -14.55 10.02
C GLY A 138 -7.72 -15.00 9.84
N ARG A 139 -7.34 -15.40 8.62
CA ARG A 139 -5.97 -15.80 8.27
C ARG A 139 -5.55 -15.08 7.01
N ARG A 140 -4.28 -14.72 6.90
CA ARG A 140 -3.76 -14.09 5.69
C ARG A 140 -2.46 -14.73 5.23
N ARG A 141 -2.33 -14.86 3.91
CA ARG A 141 -1.05 -15.15 3.25
C ARG A 141 -0.50 -13.88 2.63
N PHE A 142 0.72 -13.53 2.99
CA PHE A 142 1.50 -12.48 2.34
C PHE A 142 2.56 -13.10 1.46
N THR A 143 2.71 -12.58 0.24
CA THR A 143 3.85 -12.88 -0.64
C THR A 143 4.55 -11.57 -0.95
N LEU A 144 5.78 -11.43 -0.48
CA LEU A 144 6.58 -10.21 -0.60
C LEU A 144 7.64 -10.37 -1.70
N PHE A 145 7.94 -9.28 -2.41
CA PHE A 145 9.04 -9.21 -3.37
C PHE A 145 9.88 -7.95 -3.15
N PRO A 146 11.22 -8.03 -3.31
CA PRO A 146 12.09 -6.86 -3.24
C PRO A 146 11.72 -5.79 -4.28
N PRO A 147 11.97 -4.49 -4.01
CA PRO A 147 11.67 -3.39 -4.93
C PRO A 147 12.24 -3.57 -6.35
N GLU A 148 13.40 -4.22 -6.46
CA GLU A 148 14.13 -4.47 -7.71
C GLU A 148 13.37 -5.39 -8.68
N GLN A 149 12.36 -6.12 -8.18
CA GLN A 149 11.52 -7.01 -8.99
C GLN A 149 10.49 -6.27 -9.86
N ILE A 150 10.45 -4.93 -9.82
CA ILE A 150 9.51 -4.11 -10.61
C ILE A 150 9.42 -4.52 -12.10
N ALA A 151 10.55 -4.86 -12.73
CA ALA A 151 10.59 -5.26 -14.13
C ALA A 151 9.98 -6.66 -14.37
N ASN A 152 9.96 -7.51 -13.35
CA ASN A 152 9.48 -8.90 -13.40
C ASN A 152 8.01 -9.04 -12.98
N LEU A 153 7.43 -7.98 -12.39
CA LEU A 153 6.05 -7.96 -11.89
C LEU A 153 5.01 -7.43 -12.87
N TYR A 154 5.40 -6.94 -14.05
CA TYR A 154 4.48 -6.47 -15.10
C TYR A 154 3.42 -5.50 -14.58
N ILE A 155 3.87 -4.32 -14.16
CA ILE A 155 3.03 -3.33 -13.49
C ILE A 155 1.97 -2.77 -14.44
N GLY A 156 0.74 -2.65 -13.94
CA GLY A 156 -0.41 -2.13 -14.66
C GLY A 156 -0.38 -0.62 -14.90
N PRO A 157 -1.49 -0.07 -15.43
CA PRO A 157 -1.61 1.36 -15.77
C PRO A 157 -1.28 2.30 -14.61
N PHE A 158 -0.68 3.45 -14.91
CA PHE A 158 -0.33 4.47 -13.91
C PHE A 158 -1.55 5.29 -13.46
N GLU A 159 -2.52 5.45 -14.35
CA GLU A 159 -3.68 6.35 -14.20
C GLU A 159 -4.93 5.60 -13.71
N LEU A 160 -5.09 4.33 -14.09
CA LEU A 160 -6.17 3.47 -13.62
C LEU A 160 -5.63 2.52 -12.56
N THR A 161 -5.81 2.89 -11.30
CA THR A 161 -5.35 2.11 -10.14
C THR A 161 -6.54 1.62 -9.29
N PRO A 162 -6.63 0.33 -8.93
CA PRO A 162 -7.73 -0.20 -8.12
C PRO A 162 -7.93 0.48 -6.76
N ALA A 163 -6.83 0.82 -6.09
CA ALA A 163 -6.86 1.39 -4.73
C ALA A 163 -5.82 2.50 -4.55
N GLY A 164 -5.52 3.27 -5.61
CA GLY A 164 -4.53 4.35 -5.58
C GLY A 164 -3.07 3.92 -5.77
N ALA A 165 -2.81 2.62 -5.83
CA ALA A 165 -1.50 2.05 -6.14
C ALA A 165 -1.53 1.27 -7.46
N THR A 166 -0.44 1.35 -8.21
CA THR A 166 -0.21 0.48 -9.37
C THR A 166 0.01 -0.95 -8.90
N ILE A 167 -0.63 -1.90 -9.57
CA ILE A 167 -0.55 -3.32 -9.19
C ILE A 167 0.08 -4.16 -10.30
N SER A 168 0.63 -5.32 -9.96
CA SER A 168 1.05 -6.33 -10.92
C SER A 168 -0.13 -6.84 -11.72
N MET A 169 0.06 -7.02 -13.03
CA MET A 169 -0.95 -7.62 -13.91
C MET A 169 -1.05 -9.15 -13.78
N VAL A 170 -0.09 -9.77 -13.08
CA VAL A 170 0.03 -11.23 -13.00
C VAL A 170 -0.79 -11.79 -11.85
N SER A 171 -1.54 -12.85 -12.10
CA SER A 171 -2.21 -13.63 -11.05
C SER A 171 -1.19 -14.56 -10.39
N LEU A 172 -1.11 -14.54 -9.05
CA LEU A 172 -0.28 -15.50 -8.32
C LEU A 172 -0.94 -16.88 -8.18
N GLU A 173 -2.27 -16.92 -8.27
CA GLU A 173 -3.04 -18.17 -8.15
C GLU A 173 -2.99 -18.98 -9.45
N ASP A 174 -2.87 -18.31 -10.60
CA ASP A 174 -2.78 -18.93 -11.92
C ASP A 174 -1.93 -18.03 -12.85
N PRO A 175 -0.58 -18.09 -12.72
CA PRO A 175 0.30 -17.24 -13.50
C PRO A 175 0.42 -17.69 -14.95
N ASP A 176 -0.04 -16.84 -15.88
CA ASP A 176 0.22 -16.98 -17.30
C ASP A 176 1.69 -16.65 -17.61
N LEU A 177 2.55 -17.67 -17.53
CA LEU A 177 3.99 -17.52 -17.79
C LEU A 177 4.35 -17.46 -19.29
N GLU A 178 3.40 -17.76 -20.19
CA GLU A 178 3.60 -17.52 -21.62
C GLU A 178 3.52 -16.02 -21.91
N ARG A 179 2.53 -15.34 -21.32
CA ARG A 179 2.37 -13.88 -21.41
C ARG A 179 3.33 -13.12 -20.51
N TYR A 180 3.63 -13.64 -19.32
CA TYR A 180 4.45 -12.98 -18.29
C TYR A 180 5.68 -13.80 -17.87
N PRO A 181 6.58 -14.17 -18.81
CA PRO A 181 7.66 -15.13 -18.53
C PRO A 181 8.63 -14.69 -17.43
N ARG A 182 8.86 -13.38 -17.27
CA ARG A 182 9.75 -12.85 -16.21
C ARG A 182 9.18 -12.98 -14.81
N PHE A 183 7.89 -13.27 -14.66
CA PHE A 183 7.27 -13.44 -13.35
C PHE A 183 7.88 -14.63 -12.59
N ALA A 184 8.38 -15.65 -13.30
CA ALA A 184 9.16 -16.72 -12.71
C ALA A 184 10.40 -16.21 -11.95
N GLU A 185 11.07 -15.16 -12.44
CA GLU A 185 12.21 -14.55 -11.73
C GLU A 185 11.77 -13.80 -10.48
N ALA A 186 10.63 -13.12 -10.51
CA ALA A 186 10.05 -12.50 -9.31
C ALA A 186 9.76 -13.57 -8.24
N MET A 187 9.15 -14.69 -8.63
CA MET A 187 8.80 -15.77 -7.70
C MET A 187 10.02 -16.43 -7.05
N LYS A 188 11.18 -16.48 -7.73
CA LYS A 188 12.44 -16.95 -7.10
C LYS A 188 12.92 -16.06 -5.96
N ALA A 189 12.60 -14.76 -6.02
CA ALA A 189 12.94 -13.79 -4.99
C ALA A 189 11.83 -13.60 -3.94
N ALA A 190 10.71 -14.31 -4.07
CA ALA A 190 9.54 -14.12 -3.22
C ALA A 190 9.76 -14.67 -1.81
N VAL A 191 9.24 -13.95 -0.82
CA VAL A 191 9.18 -14.39 0.58
C VAL A 191 7.71 -14.54 0.97
N VAL A 192 7.32 -15.73 1.42
CA VAL A 192 5.92 -16.05 1.75
C VAL A 192 5.75 -16.22 3.26
N ALA A 193 4.68 -15.65 3.81
CA ALA A 193 4.32 -15.81 5.20
C ALA A 193 2.81 -16.04 5.36
N ASP A 194 2.45 -17.15 6.02
CA ASP A 194 1.10 -17.40 6.52
C ASP A 194 0.98 -16.86 7.95
N LEU A 195 -0.02 -16.03 8.18
CA LEU A 195 -0.25 -15.30 9.43
C LEU A 195 -1.60 -15.66 10.03
N GLU A 196 -1.60 -15.88 11.35
CA GLU A 196 -2.78 -16.18 12.16
C GLU A 196 -3.16 -15.00 13.07
N PRO A 197 -4.36 -15.00 13.67
CA PRO A 197 -4.76 -13.94 14.61
C PRO A 197 -3.77 -13.78 15.77
N GLY A 198 -3.17 -12.59 15.86
CA GLY A 198 -2.11 -12.24 16.81
C GLY A 198 -0.75 -12.01 16.14
N ASP A 199 -0.53 -12.53 14.94
CA ASP A 199 0.73 -12.36 14.21
C ASP A 199 0.81 -11.00 13.52
N ALA A 200 2.05 -10.55 13.31
CA ALA A 200 2.35 -9.36 12.54
C ALA A 200 3.47 -9.59 11.53
N ILE A 201 3.44 -8.85 10.43
CA ILE A 201 4.48 -8.81 9.40
C ILE A 201 4.97 -7.37 9.22
N TYR A 202 6.29 -7.21 9.08
CA TYR A 202 6.89 -5.96 8.66
C TYR A 202 7.08 -6.02 7.13
N VAL A 203 6.57 -5.02 6.43
CA VAL A 203 6.74 -4.83 4.99
C VAL A 203 7.60 -3.56 4.84
N PRO A 204 8.86 -3.69 4.39
CA PRO A 204 9.74 -2.55 4.27
C PRO A 204 9.29 -1.57 3.18
N TYR A 205 9.77 -0.33 3.26
CA TYR A 205 9.54 0.71 2.27
C TYR A 205 9.71 0.20 0.83
N MET A 206 8.70 0.43 -0.02
CA MET A 206 8.66 0.04 -1.45
C MET A 206 8.69 -1.46 -1.74
N TRP A 207 8.60 -2.35 -0.74
CA TRP A 207 8.48 -3.77 -1.00
C TRP A 207 7.12 -4.09 -1.61
N TRP A 208 7.16 -4.87 -2.69
CA TRP A 208 5.95 -5.36 -3.33
C TRP A 208 5.33 -6.43 -2.45
N HIS A 209 4.02 -6.40 -2.31
CA HIS A 209 3.31 -7.35 -1.48
C HIS A 209 1.95 -7.72 -2.06
N HIS A 210 1.73 -9.02 -2.14
CA HIS A 210 0.44 -9.63 -2.45
C HIS A 210 -0.19 -10.12 -1.15
N VAL A 211 -1.49 -9.93 -1.01
CA VAL A 211 -2.22 -10.30 0.21
C VAL A 211 -3.45 -11.11 -0.16
N ARG A 212 -3.54 -12.31 0.40
CA ARG A 212 -4.73 -13.16 0.31
C ARG A 212 -5.37 -13.30 1.68
N SER A 213 -6.64 -12.92 1.78
CA SER A 213 -7.46 -13.14 2.97
C SER A 213 -8.19 -14.47 2.84
N LEU A 214 -8.03 -15.36 3.81
CA LEU A 214 -8.44 -16.77 3.71
C LEU A 214 -9.75 -17.08 4.45
N GLY A 215 -10.13 -16.26 5.44
CA GLY A 215 -11.38 -16.45 6.19
C GLY A 215 -12.58 -15.77 5.51
N ASN A 216 -13.79 -16.12 5.96
CA ASN A 216 -15.02 -15.41 5.56
C ASN A 216 -15.18 -14.07 6.30
N VAL A 217 -14.50 -13.90 7.45
CA VAL A 217 -14.38 -12.62 8.16
C VAL A 217 -12.92 -12.42 8.57
N ASN A 218 -12.30 -11.36 8.05
CA ASN A 218 -10.90 -11.03 8.31
C ASN A 218 -10.78 -9.57 8.73
N VAL A 219 -9.87 -9.32 9.67
CA VAL A 219 -9.51 -7.96 10.10
C VAL A 219 -8.00 -7.82 10.18
N LEU A 220 -7.46 -6.78 9.56
CA LEU A 220 -6.05 -6.39 9.63
C LEU A 220 -5.99 -5.03 10.31
N VAL A 221 -4.98 -4.81 11.14
CA VAL A 221 -4.62 -3.49 11.63
C VAL A 221 -3.20 -3.21 11.18
N ASN A 222 -2.99 -2.15 10.40
CA ASN A 222 -1.64 -1.80 9.95
C ASN A 222 -1.24 -0.39 10.40
N TYR A 223 0.06 -0.15 10.40
CA TYR A 223 0.69 1.11 10.78
C TYR A 223 1.61 1.53 9.64
N TRP A 224 1.37 2.73 9.08
CA TRP A 224 2.23 3.30 8.04
C TRP A 224 2.99 4.50 8.58
N TRP A 225 4.31 4.50 8.39
CA TRP A 225 5.16 5.65 8.69
C TRP A 225 6.24 5.81 7.62
N SER A 226 6.88 6.98 7.57
CA SER A 226 7.94 7.29 6.63
C SER A 226 8.75 8.46 7.15
N ASP A 227 10.06 8.44 6.94
CA ASP A 227 10.97 9.55 7.25
C ASP A 227 10.94 10.64 6.17
N HIS A 228 10.06 10.51 5.17
CA HIS A 228 9.91 11.46 4.09
C HIS A 228 9.41 12.83 4.58
N ASP A 229 10.24 13.85 4.39
CA ASP A 229 9.85 15.25 4.59
C ASP A 229 8.90 15.70 3.47
N LYS A 230 7.60 15.68 3.75
CA LYS A 230 6.54 16.12 2.83
C LYS A 230 6.73 17.54 2.31
N ALA A 231 7.48 18.40 3.01
CA ALA A 231 7.79 19.74 2.52
C ALA A 231 8.63 19.70 1.24
N ARG A 232 9.33 18.60 0.94
CA ARG A 232 10.16 18.41 -0.26
C ARG A 232 9.37 17.97 -1.50
N GLY A 233 8.12 17.56 -1.34
CA GLY A 233 7.26 17.02 -2.42
C GLY A 233 7.43 15.52 -2.60
N GLU A 234 6.55 14.88 -3.37
CA GLU A 234 6.50 13.42 -3.43
C GLU A 234 7.48 12.83 -4.47
N PRO A 235 8.21 11.74 -4.16
CA PRO A 235 9.09 11.07 -5.12
C PRO A 235 8.38 10.62 -6.41
N ARG A 236 7.09 10.27 -6.31
CA ARG A 236 6.25 9.91 -7.46
C ARG A 236 6.11 11.07 -8.44
N ASP A 237 5.98 12.30 -7.97
CA ASP A 237 5.84 13.48 -8.83
C ASP A 237 7.13 13.73 -9.62
N ALA A 238 8.28 13.55 -8.98
CA ALA A 238 9.58 13.62 -9.64
C ALA A 238 9.73 12.55 -10.73
N LEU A 239 9.31 11.31 -10.45
CA LEU A 239 9.30 10.22 -11.43
C LEU A 239 8.38 10.54 -12.62
N LEU A 240 7.16 11.01 -12.38
CA LEU A 240 6.21 11.37 -13.43
C LEU A 240 6.75 12.49 -14.32
N HIS A 241 7.34 13.53 -13.71
CA HIS A 241 7.95 14.61 -14.46
C HIS A 241 9.18 14.14 -15.27
N ALA A 242 10.00 13.26 -14.72
CA ALA A 242 11.12 12.66 -15.45
C ALA A 242 10.63 11.79 -16.61
N MET A 243 9.55 11.03 -16.44
CA MET A 243 8.91 10.28 -17.54
C MET A 243 8.42 11.21 -18.64
N LEU A 244 7.82 12.34 -18.30
CA LEU A 244 7.38 13.34 -19.27
C LEU A 244 8.56 13.97 -20.03
N ALA A 245 9.58 14.44 -19.32
CA ALA A 245 10.65 15.25 -19.89
C ALA A 245 11.80 14.43 -20.51
N ILE A 246 12.11 13.24 -19.97
CA ILE A 246 13.33 12.49 -20.30
C ILE A 246 13.02 11.24 -21.13
N LYS A 247 11.89 10.55 -20.91
CA LYS A 247 11.61 9.26 -21.58
C LYS A 247 11.61 9.35 -23.10
N ALA A 248 11.12 10.46 -23.66
CA ALA A 248 11.02 10.71 -25.10
C ALA A 248 12.36 11.09 -25.77
N LEU A 249 13.41 11.39 -24.99
CA LEU A 249 14.69 11.79 -25.55
C LEU A 249 15.40 10.61 -26.25
N PRO A 250 16.29 10.88 -27.24
CA PRO A 250 17.15 9.87 -27.84
C PRO A 250 17.99 9.11 -26.80
N PRO A 251 18.33 7.82 -27.02
CA PRO A 251 19.04 6.99 -26.03
C PRO A 251 20.31 7.63 -25.46
N ARG A 252 21.13 8.27 -26.31
CA ARG A 252 22.36 8.97 -25.89
C ARG A 252 22.08 10.10 -24.91
N GLN A 253 21.00 10.85 -25.10
CA GLN A 253 20.60 11.95 -24.22
C GLN A 253 20.03 11.44 -22.90
N ARG A 254 19.25 10.34 -22.93
CA ARG A 254 18.77 9.69 -21.70
C ARG A 254 19.93 9.17 -20.85
N ALA A 255 20.96 8.60 -21.48
CA ALA A 255 22.16 8.16 -20.77
C ALA A 255 22.92 9.33 -20.11
N ALA A 256 23.02 10.47 -20.78
CA ALA A 256 23.58 11.68 -20.18
C ALA A 256 22.77 12.14 -18.96
N TRP A 257 21.45 12.22 -19.08
CA TRP A 257 20.58 12.58 -17.94
C TRP A 257 20.65 11.56 -16.81
N ARG A 258 20.76 10.26 -17.10
CA ARG A 258 21.00 9.23 -16.08
C ARG A 258 22.25 9.54 -15.26
N ALA A 259 23.36 9.90 -15.90
CA ALA A 259 24.59 10.29 -15.19
C ALA A 259 24.37 11.51 -14.27
N HIS A 260 23.55 12.48 -14.70
CA HIS A 260 23.17 13.61 -13.84
C HIS A 260 22.32 13.18 -12.63
N PHE A 261 21.34 12.29 -12.81
CA PHE A 261 20.55 11.75 -11.69
C PHE A 261 21.41 10.92 -10.74
N ASP A 262 22.27 10.06 -11.28
CA ASP A 262 23.19 9.22 -10.52
C ASP A 262 24.14 10.07 -9.65
N HIS A 263 24.55 11.25 -10.13
CA HIS A 263 25.41 12.19 -9.39
C HIS A 263 24.65 13.07 -8.40
N TYR A 264 23.56 13.75 -8.82
CA TYR A 264 22.88 14.77 -8.02
C TYR A 264 21.74 14.24 -7.14
N VAL A 265 21.04 13.19 -7.57
CA VAL A 265 19.84 12.67 -6.90
C VAL A 265 20.16 11.40 -6.11
N PHE A 266 20.79 10.42 -6.76
CA PHE A 266 21.11 9.13 -6.14
C PHE A 266 22.48 9.11 -5.46
N GLN A 267 23.33 10.12 -5.70
CA GLN A 267 24.65 10.30 -5.08
C GLN A 267 25.54 9.05 -5.11
N THR A 268 25.48 8.31 -6.22
CA THR A 268 26.19 7.03 -6.40
C THR A 268 27.72 7.17 -6.42
N THR A 269 28.23 8.40 -6.56
CA THR A 269 29.66 8.73 -6.61
C THR A 269 30.12 9.61 -5.44
N GLY A 270 29.35 9.69 -4.35
CA GLY A 270 29.62 10.55 -3.19
C GLY A 270 28.90 11.91 -3.25
N ASP A 271 29.23 12.80 -2.29
CA ASP A 271 28.61 14.13 -2.15
C ASP A 271 28.95 15.04 -3.35
N PRO A 272 27.95 15.46 -4.16
CA PRO A 272 28.18 16.31 -5.33
C PRO A 272 28.73 17.69 -4.97
N GLY A 273 28.53 18.17 -3.74
CA GLY A 273 28.97 19.48 -3.26
C GLY A 273 30.34 19.48 -2.59
N ALA A 274 31.00 18.32 -2.42
CA ALA A 274 32.21 18.18 -1.61
C ALA A 274 33.38 19.08 -2.05
N HIS A 275 33.46 19.40 -3.34
CA HIS A 275 34.51 20.24 -3.93
C HIS A 275 34.23 21.76 -3.81
N LEU A 276 33.05 22.15 -3.31
CA LEU A 276 32.63 23.54 -3.17
C LEU A 276 32.71 24.00 -1.71
N PRO A 277 33.07 25.28 -1.47
CA PRO A 277 32.84 25.94 -0.19
C PRO A 277 31.36 25.79 0.23
N GLU A 278 31.11 25.60 1.52
CA GLU A 278 29.77 25.28 2.04
C GLU A 278 28.72 26.33 1.63
N GLU A 279 29.10 27.61 1.71
CA GLU A 279 28.28 28.76 1.33
C GLU A 279 27.96 28.84 -0.18
N ARG A 280 28.64 28.04 -1.00
CA ARG A 280 28.45 27.96 -2.46
C ARG A 280 27.73 26.69 -2.92
N ARG A 281 27.37 25.78 -2.00
CA ARG A 281 26.70 24.51 -2.36
C ARG A 281 25.24 24.70 -2.80
N GLY A 282 24.55 25.73 -2.34
CA GLY A 282 23.16 25.99 -2.76
C GLY A 282 22.25 24.77 -2.59
N ILE A 283 21.55 24.36 -3.65
CA ILE A 283 20.56 23.26 -3.60
C ILE A 283 21.17 21.88 -3.39
N ILE A 284 22.46 21.70 -3.66
CA ILE A 284 23.17 20.42 -3.43
C ILE A 284 23.77 20.35 -2.02
N GLY A 285 23.63 21.40 -1.20
CA GLY A 285 23.92 21.39 0.23
C GLY A 285 22.67 21.24 1.09
N THR A 286 22.74 21.70 2.34
CA THR A 286 21.58 21.67 3.25
C THR A 286 20.49 22.63 2.79
N LEU A 287 19.34 22.06 2.40
CA LEU A 287 18.19 22.83 1.93
C LEU A 287 17.43 23.49 3.10
N THR A 288 17.33 24.81 3.08
CA THR A 288 16.45 25.58 3.96
C THR A 288 15.02 25.57 3.45
N ASN A 289 14.05 25.85 4.33
CA ASN A 289 12.63 25.95 3.95
C ASN A 289 12.38 27.02 2.86
N ASP A 290 13.13 28.11 2.89
CA ASP A 290 13.02 29.16 1.86
C ASP A 290 13.60 28.71 0.52
N ALA A 291 14.70 27.94 0.52
CA ALA A 291 15.24 27.34 -0.69
C ALA A 291 14.25 26.34 -1.30
N ILE A 292 13.63 25.48 -0.48
CA ILE A 292 12.57 24.55 -0.92
C ILE A 292 11.42 25.32 -1.57
N ARG A 293 10.92 26.39 -0.93
CA ARG A 293 9.83 27.21 -1.44
C ARG A 293 10.20 27.88 -2.76
N SER A 294 11.41 28.41 -2.87
CA SER A 294 11.93 29.04 -4.08
C SER A 294 12.01 28.06 -5.25
N ILE A 295 12.57 26.86 -5.04
CA ILE A 295 12.64 25.81 -6.06
C ILE A 295 11.24 25.40 -6.50
N LYS A 296 10.32 25.15 -5.56
CA LYS A 296 8.93 24.80 -5.88
C LYS A 296 8.24 25.88 -6.70
N GLY A 297 8.41 27.17 -6.34
CA GLY A 297 7.85 28.29 -7.11
C GLY A 297 8.43 28.39 -8.52
N ALA A 298 9.74 28.18 -8.67
CA ALA A 298 10.41 28.18 -9.97
C ALA A 298 9.94 27.02 -10.86
N LEU A 299 9.79 25.82 -10.30
CA LEU A 299 9.25 24.66 -11.01
C LEU A 299 7.79 24.88 -11.40
N ALA A 300 6.94 25.33 -10.46
CA ALA A 300 5.53 25.60 -10.73
C ALA A 300 5.35 26.61 -11.88
N THR A 301 6.13 27.71 -11.88
CA THR A 301 6.10 28.71 -12.96
C THR A 301 6.47 28.14 -14.32
N LYS A 302 7.42 27.19 -14.37
CA LYS A 302 7.82 26.53 -15.62
C LYS A 302 6.79 25.52 -16.08
N MET A 303 6.12 24.82 -15.15
CA MET A 303 5.12 23.82 -15.48
C MET A 303 3.78 24.44 -15.93
N THR A 304 3.48 25.68 -15.54
CA THR A 304 2.28 26.40 -15.99
C THR A 304 2.48 27.18 -17.29
N ARG A 305 3.73 27.40 -17.72
CA ARG A 305 4.07 28.01 -19.01
C ARG A 305 4.21 26.91 -20.06
N GLY A 306 3.08 26.44 -20.58
CA GLY A 306 2.98 25.43 -21.64
C GLY A 306 1.65 25.57 -22.37
#